data_AF-B8IV09-F1
#
_entry.id   AF-B8IV09-F1
#
_cell.length_a   1.000
_cell.length_b   1.000
_cell.length_c   1.000
_cell.angle_alpha   90.00
_cell.angle_beta   90.00
_cell.angle_gamma   90.00
#
_symmetry.space_group_name_H-M   'P 1'
#
loop_
_entity.id
_entity.type
_entity.pdbx_description
1 polymer ?
#
loop_
_entity_poly.entity_id
_entity_poly.type
_entity_poly.pdbx_seq_one_letter_code
_entity_poly.pdbx_strand_id
1 'polypeptide(L)' 'MALQTEALRQRWATLTKCVCDGARLMVGQGNYDAYVAHIRKTHPDQEPMTPTEFFRDRQNARFGAGGRGGFRCC' A
#
# COMPACT_ATOMS: atom_id res chain seq x y z
N MET A 1 8.56 34.37 8.83
CA MET A 1 8.43 33.21 9.74
C MET A 1 7.37 32.19 9.29
N ALA A 2 6.27 32.59 8.65
CA ALA A 2 5.23 31.67 8.14
C ALA A 2 5.73 30.67 7.06
N LEU A 3 6.57 31.11 6.11
CA LEU A 3 7.14 30.25 5.08
C LEU A 3 8.04 29.12 5.63
N GLN A 4 8.68 29.35 6.79
CA GLN A 4 9.54 28.35 7.43
C GLN A 4 8.72 27.27 8.14
N THR A 5 7.60 27.65 8.78
CA THR A 5 6.69 26.70 9.41
C THR A 5 5.93 25.86 8.38
N GLU A 6 5.60 26.41 7.21
CA GLU A 6 5.01 25.65 6.10
C GLU A 6 5.99 24.62 5.52
N ALA A 7 7.25 25.01 5.27
CA ALA A 7 8.29 24.10 4.81
C ALA A 7 8.58 22.97 5.82
N LEU A 8 8.61 23.28 7.11
CA LEU A 8 8.80 22.29 8.17
C LEU A 8 7.64 21.29 8.21
N ARG A 9 6.39 21.76 8.11
CA ARG A 9 5.19 20.90 8.07
C ARG A 9 5.20 19.95 6.86
N GLN A 10 5.57 20.44 5.68
CA GLN A 10 5.67 19.61 4.46
C GLN A 10 6.74 18.52 4.60
N ARG A 11 7.89 18.86 5.20
CA ARG A 11 8.96 17.89 5.49
C ARG A 11 8.49 16.81 6.46
N TRP A 12 7.81 17.18 7.54
CA TRP A 12 7.24 16.23 8.49
C TRP A 12 6.17 15.34 7.85
N ALA A 13 5.26 15.90 7.05
CA ALA A 13 4.23 15.14 6.35
C ALA A 13 4.82 14.12 5.35
N THR A 14 5.91 14.50 4.66
CA THR A 14 6.63 13.60 3.76
C THR A 14 7.31 12.48 4.54
N LEU A 15 7.97 12.81 5.65
CA LEU A 15 8.66 11.83 6.50
C LEU A 15 7.69 10.83 7.11
N THR A 16 6.55 11.30 7.65
CA THR A 16 5.52 10.40 8.22
C THR A 16 4.93 9.49 7.15
N LYS A 17 4.68 10.00 5.94
CA LYS A 17 4.23 9.17 4.81
C LYS A 17 5.23 8.06 4.50
N CYS A 18 6.52 8.37 4.36
CA CYS A 18 7.56 7.38 4.10
C CYS A 18 7.64 6.31 5.20
N VAL A 19 7.56 6.72 6.47
CA VAL A 19 7.59 5.79 7.62
C VAL A 19 6.36 4.89 7.63
N CYS A 20 5.17 5.43 7.39
CA CYS A 20 3.93 4.65 7.31
C CYS A 20 3.96 3.63 6.16
N ASP A 21 4.46 4.02 4.99
CA ASP A 21 4.60 3.11 3.86
C ASP A 21 5.64 2.03 4.13
N GLY A 22 6.76 2.35 4.79
CA GLY A 22 7.74 1.36 5.25
C GLY A 22 7.16 0.35 6.26
N ALA A 23 6.42 0.84 7.27
CA ALA A 23 5.78 -0.03 8.27
C ALA A 23 4.74 -0.98 7.64
N ARG A 24 3.96 -0.47 6.68
CA ARG A 24 3.01 -1.26 5.88
C ARG A 24 3.70 -2.41 5.13
N LEU A 25 4.83 -2.13 4.48
CA LEU A 25 5.64 -3.15 3.82
C LEU A 25 6.14 -4.23 4.79
N MET A 26 6.57 -3.87 6.01
CA MET A 26 7.04 -4.84 7.00
C MET A 26 5.94 -5.81 7.46
N VAL A 27 4.71 -5.32 7.60
CA VAL A 27 3.54 -6.15 7.94
C VAL A 27 3.05 -6.97 6.73
N GLY A 28 3.56 -6.68 5.52
CA GLY A 28 3.11 -7.28 4.27
C GLY A 28 1.77 -6.73 3.79
N GLN A 29 1.34 -5.58 4.32
CA GLN A 29 0.11 -4.90 3.94
C GLN A 29 0.45 -3.80 2.94
N GLY A 30 0.06 -3.94 1.68
CA GLY A 30 0.28 -2.88 0.68
C GLY A 30 -0.52 -1.60 1.00
N ASN A 31 -0.09 -0.46 0.46
CA ASN A 31 -0.86 0.79 0.48
C ASN A 31 -1.91 0.77 -0.64
N TYR A 32 -3.20 0.90 -0.29
CA TYR A 32 -4.31 0.86 -1.25
C TYR A 32 -4.28 2.03 -2.25
N ASP A 33 -4.01 3.25 -1.79
CA ASP A 33 -3.99 4.43 -2.67
C ASP A 33 -2.85 4.33 -3.69
N ALA A 34 -1.70 3.80 -3.25
CA ALA A 34 -0.58 3.53 -4.15
C ALA A 34 -0.94 2.45 -5.19
N TYR A 35 -1.70 1.42 -4.80
CA TYR A 35 -2.23 0.40 -5.70
C TYR A 35 -3.20 1.00 -6.74
N VAL A 36 -4.18 1.80 -6.31
CA VAL A 36 -5.13 2.46 -7.21
C VAL A 36 -4.40 3.37 -8.20
N ALA A 37 -3.45 4.17 -7.72
CA ALA A 37 -2.64 5.02 -8.58
C ALA A 37 -1.82 4.21 -9.60
N HIS A 38 -1.28 3.05 -9.19
CA HIS A 38 -0.56 2.14 -10.07
C HIS A 38 -1.47 1.51 -11.14
N ILE A 39 -2.64 0.99 -10.75
CA ILE A 39 -3.62 0.41 -11.69
C ILE A 39 -4.08 1.46 -12.69
N ARG A 40 -4.51 2.64 -12.24
CA ARG A 40 -4.93 3.71 -13.15
C ARG A 40 -3.85 4.14 -14.14
N LYS A 41 -2.58 4.07 -13.73
CA LYS A 41 -1.43 4.43 -14.58
C LYS A 41 -1.03 3.32 -15.56
N THR A 42 -1.08 2.06 -15.13
CA THR A 42 -0.49 0.91 -15.85
C THR A 42 -1.55 0.10 -16.60
N HIS A 43 -2.76 0.07 -16.06
CA HIS A 43 -3.92 -0.67 -16.56
C HIS A 43 -5.15 0.26 -16.56
N PRO A 44 -5.18 1.28 -17.44
CA PRO A 44 -6.30 2.23 -17.49
C PRO A 44 -7.64 1.57 -17.82
N ASP A 45 -7.62 0.39 -18.46
CA ASP A 45 -8.82 -0.38 -18.83
C ASP A 45 -9.32 -1.32 -17.72
N GLN A 46 -8.64 -1.40 -16.58
CA GLN A 46 -9.04 -2.24 -15.45
C GLN A 46 -9.51 -1.37 -14.27
N GLU A 47 -10.68 -1.70 -13.74
CA GLU A 47 -11.17 -1.07 -12.52
C GLU A 47 -10.35 -1.59 -11.31
N PRO A 48 -9.80 -0.70 -10.46
CA PRO A 48 -9.12 -1.13 -9.26
C PRO A 48 -10.06 -1.92 -8.33
N MET A 49 -9.59 -3.07 -7.83
CA MET A 49 -10.20 -3.80 -6.72
C MET A 49 -10.64 -2.87 -5.58
N THR A 50 -11.71 -3.23 -4.88
CA THR A 50 -12.14 -2.51 -3.67
C THR A 50 -11.11 -2.65 -2.54
N PRO A 51 -11.13 -1.77 -1.52
CA PRO A 51 -10.18 -1.85 -0.40
C PRO A 51 -10.23 -3.19 0.34
N THR A 52 -11.43 -3.75 0.50
CA THR A 52 -11.65 -5.05 1.17
C THR A 52 -11.08 -6.20 0.35
N GLU A 53 -11.26 -6.18 -0.98
CA GLU A 53 -10.70 -7.20 -1.87
C GLU A 53 -9.19 -7.12 -1.89
N PHE A 54 -8.62 -5.92 -1.96
CA PHE A 54 -7.18 -5.71 -1.87
C PHE A 54 -6.62 -6.23 -0.54
N PHE A 55 -7.29 -5.99 0.58
CA PHE A 55 -6.87 -6.50 1.89
C PHE A 55 -6.90 -8.04 1.95
N ARG A 56 -7.95 -8.66 1.40
CA ARG A 56 -8.06 -10.12 1.30
C ARG A 56 -7.01 -10.72 0.38
N ASP A 57 -6.75 -10.10 -0.77
CA ASP A 57 -5.71 -10.52 -1.71
C ASP A 57 -4.33 -10.53 -1.06
N ARG A 58 -3.97 -9.46 -0.31
CA ARG A 58 -2.71 -9.40 0.43
C ARG A 58 -2.62 -10.43 1.55
N GLN A 59 -3.70 -10.66 2.28
CA GLN A 59 -3.75 -11.72 3.29
C GLN A 59 -3.61 -13.11 2.66
N ASN A 60 -4.27 -13.37 1.53
CA ASN A 60 -4.19 -14.64 0.82
C ASN A 60 -2.78 -14.89 0.28
N ALA A 61 -2.13 -13.85 -0.25
CA ALA A 61 -0.74 -13.93 -0.70
C ALA A 61 0.28 -14.17 0.43
N ARG A 62 -0.06 -13.79 1.68
CA ARG A 62 0.84 -13.96 2.84
C ARG A 62 0.57 -15.25 3.61
N PHE A 63 -0.70 -15.59 3.82
CA PHE A 63 -1.13 -16.71 4.67
C PHE A 63 -1.69 -17.90 3.89
N GLY A 64 -1.84 -17.79 2.56
CA GLY A 64 -2.31 -18.90 1.72
C GLY A 64 -3.76 -19.31 1.88
N ALA A 65 -4.58 -18.51 2.58
CA ALA A 65 -6.01 -18.80 2.70
C ALA A 65 -6.64 -18.91 1.30
N GLY A 66 -7.24 -20.06 1.00
CA GLY A 66 -7.84 -20.37 -0.31
C GLY A 66 -6.94 -21.12 -1.31
N GLY A 67 -5.83 -21.73 -0.88
CA GLY A 67 -5.10 -22.74 -1.66
C GLY A 67 -4.28 -22.22 -2.85
N ARG A 68 -4.18 -20.90 -3.04
CA ARG A 68 -3.53 -20.28 -4.21
C ARG A 68 -2.20 -19.56 -3.94
N GLY A 69 -1.73 -19.43 -2.70
CA GLY A 69 -0.53 -18.60 -2.47
C GLY A 69 0.09 -18.54 -1.07
N GLY A 70 0.09 -19.62 -0.29
CA GLY A 70 0.87 -19.67 0.96
C GLY A 70 1.86 -20.81 0.92
N PHE A 71 3.04 -20.54 1.50
CA PHE A 71 4.16 -21.45 1.79
C PHE A 71 3.82 -22.92 1.51
N ARG A 72 3.94 -23.34 0.23
CA ARG A 72 3.96 -24.76 -0.11
C ARG A 72 5.34 -25.22 0.32
N CYS A 73 5.47 -25.58 1.59
CA CYS A 73 6.58 -26.40 2.01
C CYS A 73 6.52 -27.64 1.12
N CYS A 74 7.54 -27.80 0.29
CA CYS A 74 7.87 -29.06 -0.32
C CYS A 74 7.96 -30.15 0.76
#